data_AF-A0A7X9KKH9-F1
#
_entry.id   AF-A0A7X9KKH9-F1
#
_cell.length_a   1.000
_cell.length_b   1.000
_cell.length_c   1.000
_cell.angle_alpha   90.00
_cell.angle_beta   90.00
_cell.angle_gamma   90.00
#
_symmetry.space_group_name_H-M   'P 1'
#
loop_
_entity.id
_entity.type
_entity.pdbx_description
1 polymer ?
#
loop_
_entity_poly.entity_id
_entity_poly.type
_entity_poly.pdbx_seq_one_letter_code
_entity_poly.pdbx_strand_id
1 'polypeptide(L)' 'LEPMQRRVADGCHLTRDPVALVRAAGFEVLRYESRFAPGPKPWSYMTEGFAISA' A
#
# COMPACT_ATOMS: atom_id res chain seq x y z
N LEU A 1 -12.13 -2.55 11.99
CA LEU A 1 -11.38 -3.67 11.40
C LEU A 1 -9.86 -3.61 11.62
N GLU A 2 -9.25 -2.50 12.06
CA GLU A 2 -7.78 -2.47 12.29
C GLU A 2 -7.34 -1.93 13.69
N PRO A 3 -7.87 -2.43 14.83
CA PRO A 3 -7.51 -1.89 16.14
C PRO A 3 -6.11 -2.33 16.62
N MET A 4 -5.67 -3.55 16.32
CA MET A 4 -4.39 -4.08 16.81
C MET A 4 -3.22 -3.67 15.91
N GLN A 5 -3.38 -3.73 14.59
CA GLN A 5 -2.34 -3.38 13.62
C GLN A 5 -1.89 -1.93 13.78
N ARG A 6 -2.85 -1.02 14.01
CA ARG A 6 -2.55 0.39 14.28
C ARG A 6 -1.66 0.62 15.51
N ARG A 7 -1.76 -0.24 16.53
CA ARG A 7 -1.01 -0.11 17.78
C ARG A 7 0.33 -0.85 17.77
N VAL A 8 0.39 -2.01 17.12
CA VAL A 8 1.55 -2.91 17.18
C VAL A 8 2.50 -2.70 16.01
N ALA A 9 2.00 -2.26 14.86
CA ALA A 9 2.79 -2.05 13.64
C ALA A 9 2.83 -0.57 13.24
N ASP A 10 2.94 0.32 14.23
CA ASP A 10 3.10 1.78 14.05
C ASP A 10 2.09 2.40 13.06
N GLY A 11 0.80 2.11 13.24
CA GLY A 11 -0.21 2.66 12.34
C GLY A 11 -0.29 1.97 10.98
N CYS A 12 0.27 0.77 10.81
CA CYS A 12 0.03 -0.04 9.61
C CYS A 12 -1.48 -0.29 9.46
N HIS A 13 -2.02 0.10 8.31
CA HIS A 13 -3.42 -0.09 7.94
C HIS A 13 -3.43 -1.06 6.78
N LEU A 14 -3.73 -2.35 7.05
CA LEU A 14 -3.72 -3.37 5.99
C LEU A 14 -4.76 -3.08 4.91
N THR A 15 -5.77 -2.29 5.24
CA THR A 15 -6.84 -1.85 4.33
C THR A 15 -6.55 -0.50 3.66
N ARG A 16 -5.37 0.10 3.87
CA ARG A 16 -5.00 1.36 3.18
C ARG A 16 -4.74 1.04 1.72
N ASP A 17 -5.41 1.78 0.84
CA ASP A 17 -5.14 1.75 -0.60
C ASP A 17 -4.05 2.77 -0.94
N PRO A 18 -2.79 2.35 -1.19
CA PRO A 18 -1.71 3.27 -1.53
C PRO A 18 -1.91 3.92 -2.91
N VAL A 19 -2.57 3.25 -3.85
CA VAL A 19 -2.78 3.76 -5.22
C VAL A 19 -3.78 4.91 -5.20
N ALA A 20 -4.86 4.77 -4.42
CA ALA A 20 -5.82 5.84 -4.21
C ALA A 20 -5.16 7.10 -3.61
N LEU A 21 -4.24 6.92 -2.66
CA LEU A 21 -3.51 8.04 -2.05
C LEU A 21 -2.59 8.76 -3.05
N VAL A 22 -1.85 8.01 -3.86
CA VAL A 22 -0.98 8.59 -4.90
C VAL A 22 -1.80 9.36 -5.94
N ARG A 23 -2.94 8.82 -6.38
CA ARG A 23 -3.87 9.53 -7.28
C ARG A 23 -4.44 10.79 -6.64
N ALA A 24 -4.84 10.72 -5.37
CA ALA A 24 -5.36 11.88 -4.64
C ALA A 24 -4.31 13.00 -4.47
N ALA A 25 -3.02 12.65 -4.48
CA ALA A 25 -1.91 13.60 -4.49
C ALA A 25 -1.65 14.25 -5.86
N GLY A 26 -2.42 13.90 -6.91
CA GLY A 26 -2.34 14.51 -8.24
C GLY A 26 -1.40 13.80 -9.22
N PHE A 27 -0.88 12.63 -8.88
CA PHE A 27 -0.05 11.85 -9.80
C PHE A 27 -0.89 10.97 -10.73
N GLU A 28 -0.42 10.80 -11.97
CA GLU A 28 -0.95 9.80 -12.89
C GLU A 28 -0.23 8.46 -12.65
N VAL A 29 -0.98 7.45 -12.19
CA VAL A 29 -0.43 6.11 -11.96
C VAL A 29 -0.50 5.30 -13.25
N LEU A 30 0.67 5.04 -13.85
CA LEU A 30 0.80 4.33 -15.13
C LEU A 30 0.61 2.82 -14.97
N ARG A 31 1.19 2.25 -13.91
CA ARG A 31 1.07 0.82 -13.59
C ARG A 31 1.28 0.60 -12.11
N TYR A 32 0.61 -0.41 -11.58
CA TYR A 32 0.90 -0.95 -10.26
C TYR A 32 0.50 -2.41 -10.22
N GLU A 33 1.08 -3.13 -9.26
CA GLU A 33 0.71 -4.50 -8.93
C GLU A 33 0.79 -4.71 -7.42
N SER A 34 -0.06 -5.59 -6.91
CA SER A 34 -0.08 -5.98 -5.51
C SER A 34 0.13 -7.49 -5.39
N ARG A 35 1.19 -7.88 -4.69
CA ARG A 35 1.57 -9.29 -4.53
C ARG A 35 2.20 -9.56 -3.17
N PHE A 36 2.24 -10.84 -2.81
CA PHE A 36 3.10 -11.28 -1.71
C PHE A 36 4.55 -11.29 -2.17
N ALA A 37 5.37 -10.47 -1.53
CA ALA A 37 6.82 -10.51 -1.66
C ALA A 37 7.42 -11.72 -0.92
N PRO A 38 8.69 -12.07 -1.19
CA PRO A 38 9.40 -13.07 -0.41
C PRO A 38 9.37 -12.72 1.10
N GLY A 39 8.83 -13.62 1.92
CA GLY A 39 8.70 -13.43 3.36
C GLY A 39 7.42 -14.05 3.94
N PRO A 40 7.21 -13.94 5.27
CA PRO A 40 6.00 -14.42 5.92
C PRO A 40 4.76 -13.69 5.38
N LYS A 41 3.80 -14.45 4.85
CA LYS A 41 2.59 -13.92 4.20
C LYS A 41 1.86 -12.81 4.97
N PRO A 42 1.71 -12.86 6.31
CA PRO A 42 1.01 -11.80 7.04
C PRO A 42 1.65 -10.41 6.94
N TRP A 43 2.94 -10.35 6.59
CA TRP A 43 3.73 -9.11 6.57
C TRP A 43 4.36 -8.82 5.21
N SER A 44 4.04 -9.59 4.17
CA SER A 44 4.67 -9.48 2.86
C SER A 44 3.72 -9.11 1.74
N TYR A 45 2.46 -8.76 2.02
CA TYR A 45 1.58 -8.22 0.99
C TYR A 45 1.96 -6.77 0.67
N MET A 46 2.54 -6.55 -0.51
CA MET A 46 3.08 -5.27 -0.93
C MET A 46 2.46 -4.81 -2.24
N THR A 47 2.37 -3.49 -2.42
CA THR A 47 1.97 -2.86 -3.68
C THR A 47 3.14 -2.05 -4.21
N GLU A 48 3.53 -2.29 -5.46
CA GLU A 48 4.58 -1.54 -6.16
C GLU A 48 4.06 -0.98 -7.48
N GLY A 49 4.62 0.12 -7.94
CA GLY A 49 4.14 0.77 -9.16
C GLY A 49 4.96 1.99 -9.56
N PHE A 50 4.57 2.58 -10.69
CA PHE A 50 5.19 3.78 -11.24
C PHE A 50 4.13 4.83 -11.51
N ALA A 51 4.45 6.08 -11.18
CA ALA A 51 3.60 7.23 -11.39
C ALA A 51 4.44 8.41 -11.92
N ILE A 52 3.79 9.31 -12.65
CA ILE A 52 4.39 10.54 -13.16
C ILE A 52 3.63 11.74 -12.58
N SER A 53 4.30 12.90 -12.50
CA SER A 53 3.59 14.15 -12.26
C SER A 53 2.62 14.38 -13.42
N ALA A 54 1.36 14.61 -13.10
CA ALA A 54 0.42 15.19 -14.05
C ALA A 54 0.83 16.63 -14.39
#